data_AF-A0A2D6K4C5-F1
#
_entry.id   AF-A0A2D6K4C5-F1
#
_cell.length_a   1.000
_cell.length_b   1.000
_cell.length_c   1.000
_cell.angle_alpha   90.00
_cell.angle_beta   90.00
_cell.angle_gamma   90.00
#
_symmetry.space_group_name_H-M   'P 1'
#
loop_
_entity.id
_entity.type
_entity.pdbx_description
1 polymer ?
#
loop_
_entity_poly.entity_id
_entity_poly.type
_entity_poly.pdbx_seq_one_letter_code
_entity_poly.pdbx_strand_id
1 'polypeptide(L)'
;MMRAMPFKFSLLKPVLLKSVSLSLLSASLLSMSSAQAAGPSLKDLIDDEVVAKIKEFIDTDVVRMSIENQNAKYEGLDQSGIDSLDTQWRAEHNLERQPLISATLSNPLSAYLTRIQARNYGL
;
A
#
# COMPACT_ATOMS: atom_id res chain seq x y z
N MET A 1 33.52 18.11 29.21
CA MET A 1 32.33 18.02 28.35
C MET A 1 32.74 17.44 26.99
N MET A 2 32.58 16.13 26.81
CA MET A 2 32.83 15.35 25.58
C MET A 2 31.82 15.80 24.50
N ARG A 3 32.12 16.25 23.27
CA ARG A 3 33.13 15.97 22.23
C ARG A 3 33.04 14.56 21.63
N ALA A 4 32.57 14.53 20.38
CA ALA A 4 32.37 13.37 19.52
C ALA A 4 33.60 12.45 19.45
N MET A 5 33.36 11.14 19.46
CA MET A 5 34.39 10.13 19.17
C MET A 5 34.39 9.76 17.67
N PRO A 6 35.56 9.77 17.01
CA PRO A 6 35.74 9.25 15.67
C PRO A 6 36.20 7.77 15.67
N PHE A 7 35.53 6.92 14.90
CA PHE A 7 36.08 5.60 14.55
C PHE A 7 36.98 5.72 13.31
N LYS A 8 38.28 5.51 13.54
CA LYS A 8 39.32 5.37 12.52
C LYS A 8 39.33 3.93 12.00
N PHE A 9 39.39 3.74 10.68
CA PHE A 9 39.98 2.54 10.08
C PHE A 9 41.16 2.95 9.20
N SER A 10 42.29 2.30 9.43
CA SER A 10 43.60 2.59 8.88
C SER A 10 44.02 1.51 7.87
N LEU A 11 44.35 1.96 6.66
CA LEU A 11 45.42 1.52 5.76
C LEU A 11 45.64 0.01 5.51
N LEU A 12 45.35 -0.42 4.28
CA LEU A 12 46.22 -1.30 3.50
C LEU A 12 46.42 -0.66 2.10
N LYS A 13 47.69 -0.56 1.69
CA LYS A 13 48.16 0.13 0.46
C LYS A 13 48.25 -0.85 -0.75
N PRO A 14 48.86 -0.47 -1.89
CA PRO A 14 48.20 -0.44 -3.21
C PRO A 14 48.62 -1.61 -4.11
N VAL A 15 47.72 -2.10 -4.97
CA VAL A 15 48.11 -3.01 -6.06
C VAL A 15 47.99 -2.26 -7.38
N LEU A 16 49.16 -2.01 -7.97
CA LEU A 16 49.37 -1.55 -9.33
C LEU A 16 48.70 -2.49 -10.34
N LEU A 17 47.76 -1.99 -11.14
CA LEU A 17 47.45 -2.56 -12.45
C LEU A 17 47.51 -1.48 -13.55
N LYS A 18 48.72 -1.37 -14.11
CA LYS A 18 49.06 -1.32 -15.54
C LYS A 18 48.01 -0.78 -16.54
N SER A 19 48.34 0.40 -17.07
CA SER A 19 48.37 0.78 -18.49
C SER A 19 47.15 0.49 -19.40
N VAL A 20 46.47 1.59 -19.73
CA VAL A 20 46.10 2.07 -21.09
C VAL A 20 45.95 0.98 -22.15
N SER A 21 44.70 0.77 -22.60
CA SER A 21 44.42 0.36 -23.96
C SER A 21 43.36 1.30 -24.53
N LEU A 22 43.83 2.10 -25.48
CA LEU A 22 43.09 2.99 -26.35
C LEU A 22 42.14 2.15 -27.21
N SER A 23 40.83 2.33 -27.06
CA SER A 23 39.84 1.85 -28.02
C SER A 23 38.98 3.03 -28.44
N LEU A 24 39.32 3.61 -29.59
CA LEU A 24 38.39 4.41 -30.37
C LEU A 24 37.37 3.46 -31.01
N LEU A 25 36.10 3.55 -30.61
CA LEU A 25 35.00 3.36 -31.55
C LEU A 25 33.81 4.24 -31.14
N SER A 26 33.53 5.18 -32.03
CA SER A 26 32.58 6.26 -31.87
C SER A 26 31.12 5.83 -31.87
N ALA A 27 30.31 6.65 -31.20
CA ALA A 27 28.95 7.04 -31.56
C ALA A 27 27.84 5.97 -31.53
N SER A 28 27.07 5.96 -30.44
CA SER A 28 25.65 6.35 -30.45
C SER A 28 25.04 6.15 -29.06
N LEU A 29 25.17 7.16 -28.19
CA LEU A 29 24.24 7.35 -27.09
C LEU A 29 22.96 7.92 -27.68
N LEU A 30 22.15 7.08 -28.32
CA LEU A 30 20.75 7.43 -28.57
C LEU A 30 20.08 7.45 -27.20
N SER A 31 19.82 8.67 -26.71
CA SER A 31 18.86 8.93 -25.65
C SER A 31 17.54 8.28 -26.03
N MET A 32 17.30 7.06 -25.54
CA MET A 32 15.99 6.45 -25.59
C MET A 32 15.15 7.14 -24.53
N SER A 33 14.63 8.32 -24.87
CA SER A 33 13.52 8.92 -24.12
C SER A 33 12.31 8.04 -24.39
N SER A 34 12.02 7.12 -23.47
CA SER A 34 10.73 6.45 -23.45
C SER A 34 9.68 7.51 -23.09
N ALA A 35 8.99 8.03 -24.10
CA ALA A 35 7.70 8.65 -23.89
C ALA A 35 6.82 7.58 -23.23
N GLN A 36 6.63 7.68 -21.92
CA GLN A 36 5.70 6.83 -21.20
C GLN A 36 4.33 7.12 -21.82
N ALA A 37 3.75 6.16 -22.54
CA ALA A 37 2.39 6.29 -23.04
C ALA A 37 1.51 6.72 -21.87
N ALA A 38 0.69 7.76 -22.06
CA ALA A 38 -0.29 8.13 -21.06
C ALA A 38 -1.11 6.88 -20.72
N GLY A 39 -1.08 6.47 -19.46
CA GLY A 39 -1.86 5.33 -19.00
C GLY A 39 -3.35 5.57 -19.27
N PRO A 40 -4.17 4.50 -19.25
CA PRO A 40 -5.61 4.64 -19.38
C PRO A 40 -6.14 5.64 -18.35
N SER A 41 -7.06 6.50 -18.78
CA SER A 41 -7.71 7.44 -17.86
C SER A 41 -8.57 6.68 -16.85
N LEU A 42 -8.93 7.32 -15.73
CA LEU A 42 -9.81 6.68 -14.74
C LEU A 42 -11.15 6.22 -15.34
N LYS A 43 -11.68 6.97 -16.34
CA LYS A 43 -12.88 6.58 -17.07
C LYS A 43 -12.68 5.34 -17.94
N ASP A 44 -11.47 5.16 -18.48
CA ASP A 44 -11.12 3.97 -19.26
C ASP A 44 -10.93 2.75 -18.36
N LEU A 45 -10.68 2.96 -17.06
CA LEU A 45 -10.46 1.90 -16.07
C LEU A 45 -11.74 1.53 -15.29
N ILE A 46 -12.64 2.48 -15.06
CA ILE A 46 -13.91 2.28 -14.36
C ILE A 46 -15.04 2.45 -15.38
N ASP A 47 -15.18 1.43 -16.22
CA ASP A 47 -16.26 1.34 -17.19
C ASP A 47 -17.54 0.72 -16.57
N ASP A 48 -18.59 0.63 -17.39
CA ASP A 48 -19.87 0.04 -16.98
C ASP A 48 -19.74 -1.44 -16.58
N GLU A 49 -18.76 -2.15 -17.11
CA GLU A 49 -18.51 -3.56 -16.78
C GLU A 49 -17.97 -3.69 -15.36
N VAL A 50 -17.00 -2.86 -14.97
CA VAL A 50 -16.49 -2.80 -13.60
C VAL A 50 -17.61 -2.45 -12.62
N VAL A 51 -18.44 -1.45 -12.96
CA VAL A 51 -19.57 -1.06 -12.10
C VAL A 51 -20.58 -2.19 -11.97
N ALA A 52 -20.88 -2.92 -13.06
CA ALA A 52 -21.79 -4.07 -13.02
C ALA A 52 -21.24 -5.21 -12.15
N LYS A 53 -19.95 -5.52 -12.27
CA LYS A 53 -19.27 -6.52 -11.42
C LYS A 53 -19.29 -6.13 -9.94
N ILE A 54 -19.09 -4.85 -9.62
CA ILE A 54 -19.20 -4.36 -8.24
C ILE A 54 -20.61 -4.59 -7.70
N LYS A 55 -21.63 -4.19 -8.47
CA LYS A 55 -23.04 -4.39 -8.09
C LYS A 55 -23.37 -5.85 -7.77
N GLU A 56 -22.84 -6.78 -8.57
CA GLU A 56 -23.06 -8.22 -8.37
C GLU A 56 -22.59 -8.70 -6.99
N PHE A 57 -21.42 -8.28 -6.52
CA PHE A 57 -20.92 -8.75 -5.22
C PHE A 57 -21.38 -7.92 -4.03
N ILE A 58 -21.76 -6.64 -4.21
CA ILE A 58 -22.29 -5.85 -3.09
C ILE A 58 -23.77 -6.13 -2.81
N ASP A 59 -24.54 -6.62 -3.79
CA ASP A 59 -25.95 -6.99 -3.60
C ASP A 59 -26.10 -8.41 -3.05
N THR A 60 -25.53 -8.65 -1.88
CA THR A 60 -25.60 -9.94 -1.18
C THR A 60 -26.03 -9.76 0.27
N ASP A 61 -26.67 -10.77 0.85
CA ASP A 61 -27.19 -10.69 2.22
C ASP A 61 -26.09 -10.44 3.26
N VAL A 62 -24.90 -11.02 3.06
CA VAL A 62 -23.76 -10.77 3.95
C VAL A 62 -23.36 -9.31 3.98
N VAL A 63 -23.41 -8.60 2.85
CA VAL A 63 -23.10 -7.17 2.79
C VAL A 63 -24.19 -6.36 3.49
N ARG A 64 -25.46 -6.63 3.17
CA ARG A 64 -26.61 -5.92 3.76
C ARG A 64 -26.63 -6.07 5.29
N MET A 65 -26.61 -7.31 5.78
CA MET A 65 -26.66 -7.60 7.20
C MET A 65 -25.44 -7.06 7.96
N SER A 66 -24.24 -7.12 7.37
CA SER A 66 -23.05 -6.56 8.02
C SER A 66 -23.12 -5.04 8.15
N ILE A 67 -23.64 -4.33 7.14
CA ILE A 67 -23.83 -2.88 7.20
C ILE A 67 -24.88 -2.52 8.25
N GLU A 68 -26.02 -3.22 8.26
CA GLU A 68 -27.09 -3.02 9.26
C GLU A 68 -26.57 -3.22 10.70
N ASN A 69 -25.85 -4.31 10.94
CA ASN A 69 -25.24 -4.60 12.24
C ASN A 69 -24.22 -3.54 12.65
N GLN A 70 -23.42 -3.06 11.70
CA GLN A 70 -22.42 -2.02 11.98
C GLN A 70 -23.09 -0.68 12.30
N ASN A 71 -24.12 -0.30 11.55
CA ASN A 71 -24.89 0.91 11.79
C ASN A 71 -25.58 0.86 13.16
N ALA A 72 -26.18 -0.28 13.52
CA ALA A 72 -26.78 -0.47 14.83
C ALA A 72 -25.75 -0.39 15.96
N LYS A 73 -24.56 -0.99 15.78
CA LYS A 73 -23.48 -0.95 16.78
C LYS A 73 -23.01 0.46 17.10
N TYR A 74 -22.95 1.33 16.09
CA TYR A 74 -22.48 2.72 16.22
C TYR A 74 -23.62 3.73 16.14
N GLU A 75 -24.86 3.30 16.38
CA GLU A 75 -26.00 4.18 16.45
C GLU A 75 -25.78 5.21 17.57
N GLY A 76 -25.96 6.49 17.24
CA GLY A 76 -25.76 7.59 18.20
C GLY A 76 -24.30 7.88 18.56
N LEU A 77 -23.32 7.29 17.85
CA LEU A 77 -21.92 7.67 18.02
C LEU A 77 -21.73 9.14 17.61
N ASP A 78 -21.29 9.96 18.56
CA ASP A 78 -21.03 11.37 18.32
C ASP A 78 -19.61 11.60 17.76
N GLN A 79 -19.31 12.86 17.41
CA GLN A 79 -18.01 13.20 16.83
C GLN A 79 -16.85 12.86 17.78
N SER A 80 -17.01 13.07 19.09
CA SER A 80 -15.96 12.73 20.06
C SER A 80 -15.69 11.23 20.09
N GLY A 81 -16.73 10.39 19.97
CA GLY A 81 -16.60 8.95 19.86
C GLY A 81 -15.88 8.53 18.57
N ILE A 82 -16.21 9.15 17.44
CA ILE A 82 -15.52 8.93 16.16
C ILE A 82 -14.03 9.28 16.28
N ASP A 83 -13.71 10.45 16.83
CA ASP A 83 -12.33 10.92 16.99
C ASP A 83 -11.52 10.00 17.92
N SER A 84 -12.18 9.45 18.95
CA SER A 84 -11.57 8.46 19.84
C SER A 84 -11.25 7.15 19.12
N LEU A 85 -12.18 6.63 18.31
CA LEU A 85 -11.96 5.41 17.52
C LEU A 85 -10.87 5.61 16.46
N ASP A 86 -10.83 6.76 15.80
CA ASP A 86 -9.78 7.09 14.83
C ASP A 86 -8.40 7.19 15.50
N THR A 87 -8.33 7.87 16.65
CA THR A 87 -7.08 7.98 17.42
C THR A 87 -6.60 6.60 17.87
N GLN A 88 -7.51 5.75 18.34
CA GLN A 88 -7.21 4.38 18.70
C GLN A 88 -6.71 3.58 17.48
N TRP A 89 -7.40 3.65 16.35
CA TRP A 89 -7.02 2.94 15.13
C TRP A 89 -5.59 3.28 14.69
N ARG A 90 -5.26 4.58 14.64
CA ARG A 90 -3.92 5.03 14.26
C ARG A 90 -2.85 4.60 15.27
N ALA A 91 -3.17 4.60 16.56
CA ALA A 91 -2.26 4.13 17.58
C ALA A 91 -2.00 2.63 17.47
N GLU A 92 -3.04 1.83 17.22
CA GLU A 92 -2.95 0.36 17.14
C GLU A 92 -2.03 -0.13 16.02
N HIS A 93 -1.88 0.60 14.91
CA HIS A 93 -0.99 0.23 13.81
C HIS A 93 0.45 -0.13 14.25
N ASN A 94 0.96 0.52 15.31
CA ASN A 94 2.32 0.32 15.80
C ASN A 94 2.39 -0.52 17.09
N LEU A 95 1.26 -1.07 17.53
CA LEU A 95 1.17 -1.88 18.74
C LEU A 95 1.11 -3.37 18.39
N GLU A 96 1.63 -4.20 19.29
CA GLU A 96 1.50 -5.66 19.18
C GLU A 96 0.04 -6.10 19.34
N ARG A 97 -0.70 -5.46 20.26
CA ARG A 97 -2.14 -5.71 20.43
C ARG A 97 -2.94 -4.65 19.68
N GLN A 98 -3.73 -5.12 18.72
CA GLN A 98 -4.55 -4.28 17.84
C GLN A 98 -6.03 -4.68 17.93
N PRO A 99 -6.69 -4.52 19.09
CA PRO A 99 -8.03 -5.05 19.31
C PRO A 99 -9.10 -4.42 18.39
N LEU A 100 -9.06 -3.11 18.11
CA LEU A 100 -10.01 -2.47 17.20
C LEU A 100 -9.80 -2.94 15.76
N ILE A 101 -8.55 -2.99 15.30
CA ILE A 101 -8.22 -3.49 13.96
C ILE A 101 -8.64 -4.96 13.82
N SER A 102 -8.27 -5.80 14.79
CA SER A 102 -8.60 -7.23 14.78
C SER A 102 -10.11 -7.47 14.80
N ALA A 103 -10.85 -6.73 15.63
CA ALA A 103 -12.31 -6.82 15.67
C ALA A 103 -12.94 -6.42 14.33
N THR A 104 -12.38 -5.40 13.67
CA THR A 104 -12.85 -4.92 12.36
C THR A 104 -12.59 -5.97 11.28
N LEU A 105 -11.36 -6.47 11.16
CA LEU A 105 -10.97 -7.49 10.16
C LEU A 105 -11.63 -8.85 10.40
N SER A 106 -12.14 -9.11 11.61
CA SER A 106 -12.90 -10.31 11.95
C SER A 106 -14.40 -10.21 11.59
N ASN A 107 -14.88 -9.07 11.09
CA ASN A 107 -16.28 -8.93 10.66
C ASN A 107 -16.56 -9.84 9.45
N PRO A 108 -17.75 -10.48 9.38
CA PRO A 108 -18.18 -11.25 8.20
C PRO A 108 -17.97 -10.53 6.86
N LEU A 109 -18.16 -9.20 6.81
CA LEU A 109 -17.94 -8.42 5.60
C LEU A 109 -16.46 -8.39 5.17
N SER A 110 -15.52 -8.23 6.11
CA SER A 110 -14.09 -8.27 5.80
C SER A 110 -13.68 -9.64 5.23
N ALA A 111 -14.15 -10.73 5.84
CA ALA A 111 -13.90 -12.08 5.33
C ALA A 111 -14.51 -12.29 3.93
N TYR A 112 -15.71 -11.77 3.67
CA TYR A 112 -16.35 -11.82 2.37
C TYR A 112 -15.57 -11.05 1.30
N LEU A 113 -15.17 -9.81 1.59
CA LEU A 113 -14.41 -8.97 0.67
C LEU A 113 -13.02 -9.54 0.37
N THR A 114 -12.33 -10.12 1.35
CA THR A 114 -11.06 -10.83 1.10
C THR A 114 -11.23 -11.98 0.10
N ARG A 115 -12.36 -12.70 0.14
CA ARG A 115 -12.66 -13.75 -0.85
C ARG A 115 -13.00 -13.19 -2.23
N ILE A 116 -13.59 -12.00 -2.30
CA ILE A 116 -13.81 -11.30 -3.57
C ILE A 116 -12.47 -10.87 -4.17
N GLN A 117 -11.60 -10.24 -3.38
CA GLN A 117 -10.26 -9.84 -3.82
C GLN A 117 -9.46 -11.04 -4.31
N ALA A 118 -9.44 -12.15 -3.56
CA ALA A 118 -8.73 -13.35 -3.98
C ALA A 118 -9.21 -13.92 -5.33
N ARG A 119 -10.49 -13.77 -5.66
CA ARG A 119 -11.07 -14.18 -6.96
C ARG A 119 -10.69 -13.24 -8.11
N ASN A 120 -10.31 -12.01 -7.80
CA ASN A 120 -9.91 -10.97 -8.76
C ASN A 120 -8.39 -10.71 -8.73
N TYR A 121 -7.59 -11.76 -8.49
CA TYR A 121 -6.12 -11.67 -8.44
C TYR A 121 -5.56 -10.77 -7.34
N GLY A 122 -6.33 -10.53 -6.28
CA GLY A 122 -5.96 -9.65 -5.17
C GLY A 122 -6.40 -8.19 -5.33
N LEU A 123 -7.19 -7.88 -6.36
CA LEU A 123 -7.78 -6.55 -6.61
C LEU A 123 -9.22 -6.46 -6.11
#